data_AF-A0A2N0QR86-F1
#
_entry.id   AF-A0A2N0QR86-F1
#
_cell.length_a   1.000
_cell.length_b   1.000
_cell.length_c   1.000
_cell.angle_alpha   90.00
_cell.angle_beta   90.00
_cell.angle_gamma   90.00
#
_symmetry.space_group_name_H-M   'P 1'
#
loop_
_entity.id
_entity.type
_entity.pdbx_description
1 polymer ?
#
loop_
_entity_poly.entity_id
_entity_poly.type
_entity_poly.pdbx_seq_one_letter_code
_entity_poly.pdbx_strand_id
1 'polypeptide(L)'
;MTRFYCLKCKKETETTSEIQDMTTNGRYHLYGDCTVCGMHKNTFTGVDWVIKKKSKEKKKETAAKKHQTAYNQQCQKLGQKILDADDTCKQCIDKCLKEGSSKAVFDHVT
;
A
#
# COMPACT_ATOMS: atom_id res chain seq x y z
N MET A 1 -27.99 13.22 -2.26
CA MET A 1 -26.68 13.23 -1.59
C MET A 1 -25.87 12.03 -2.03
N THR A 2 -24.62 12.22 -2.45
CA THR A 2 -23.80 11.11 -2.94
C THR A 2 -23.30 10.24 -1.77
N ARG A 3 -23.37 8.91 -1.95
CA ARG A 3 -22.93 7.94 -0.95
C ARG A 3 -21.52 7.49 -1.23
N PHE A 4 -20.60 7.82 -0.33
CA PHE A 4 -19.21 7.38 -0.38
C PHE A 4 -18.81 6.65 0.90
N TYR A 5 -17.77 5.82 0.80
CA TYR A 5 -17.26 5.05 1.94
C TYR A 5 -16.59 5.97 2.97
N CYS A 6 -17.03 5.89 4.22
CA CYS A 6 -16.39 6.58 5.33
C CYS A 6 -15.37 5.67 6.02
N LEU A 7 -14.12 6.11 6.15
CA LEU A 7 -13.04 5.35 6.79
C LEU A 7 -13.31 5.08 8.28
N LYS A 8 -13.88 6.06 9.00
CA LYS A 8 -14.24 5.91 10.42
C LYS A 8 -15.44 4.99 10.64
N CYS A 9 -16.51 5.16 9.87
CA CYS A 9 -17.71 4.32 9.99
C CYS A 9 -17.56 2.94 9.35
N LYS A 10 -16.52 2.74 8.52
CA LYS A 10 -16.27 1.51 7.74
C LYS A 10 -17.45 1.06 6.87
N LYS A 11 -18.29 2.01 6.41
CA LYS A 11 -19.46 1.75 5.56
C LYS A 11 -19.72 2.91 4.60
N GLU A 12 -20.48 2.63 3.53
CA GLU A 12 -21.04 3.67 2.67
C GLU A 12 -22.02 4.52 3.49
N THR A 13 -21.84 5.84 3.47
CA THR A 13 -22.64 6.79 4.24
C THR A 13 -22.98 7.98 3.36
N GLU A 14 -24.10 8.62 3.66
CA GLU A 14 -24.49 9.88 3.03
C GLU A 14 -23.49 10.98 3.37
N THR A 15 -23.41 11.97 2.50
CA THR A 15 -22.39 13.02 2.53
C THR A 15 -23.08 14.38 2.50
N THR A 16 -22.74 15.23 3.46
CA THR A 16 -23.12 16.65 3.51
C THR A 16 -21.97 17.51 3.02
N SER A 17 -22.24 18.76 2.65
CA SER A 17 -21.20 19.70 2.18
C SER A 17 -20.39 19.13 1.01
N GLU A 18 -21.08 18.49 0.06
CA GLU A 18 -20.44 17.91 -1.11
C GLU A 18 -19.90 19.01 -2.02
N ILE A 19 -18.60 18.99 -2.25
CA ILE A 19 -17.89 19.91 -3.13
C ILE A 19 -17.06 19.08 -4.13
N GLN A 20 -16.91 19.64 -5.31
CA GLN A 20 -16.34 19.01 -6.48
C GLN A 20 -15.24 19.89 -7.05
N ASP A 21 -14.01 19.38 -7.09
CA ASP A 21 -12.89 20.04 -7.77
C ASP A 21 -12.30 19.18 -8.88
N MET A 22 -11.69 19.85 -9.85
CA MET A 22 -10.79 19.22 -10.80
C MET A 22 -9.34 19.44 -10.34
N THR A 23 -8.59 18.36 -10.19
CA THR A 23 -7.14 18.44 -9.97
C THR A 23 -6.42 18.90 -11.24
N THR A 24 -5.20 19.44 -11.08
CA THR A 24 -4.31 19.82 -12.20
C THR A 24 -4.03 18.68 -13.18
N ASN A 25 -4.13 17.44 -12.73
CA ASN A 25 -3.93 16.23 -13.55
C ASN A 25 -5.23 15.75 -14.23
N GLY A 26 -6.28 16.57 -14.28
CA GLY A 26 -7.56 16.26 -14.93
C GLY A 26 -8.43 15.23 -14.21
N ARG A 27 -8.11 14.88 -12.95
CA ARG A 27 -8.92 13.97 -12.13
C ARG A 27 -9.88 14.77 -11.27
N TYR A 28 -11.12 14.30 -11.20
CA TYR A 28 -12.10 14.89 -10.31
C TYR A 28 -11.87 14.43 -8.86
N HIS A 29 -12.04 15.37 -7.95
CA HIS A 29 -11.92 15.19 -6.52
C HIS A 29 -13.24 15.58 -5.87
N LEU A 30 -13.85 14.59 -5.24
CA LEU A 30 -15.10 14.72 -4.50
C LEU A 30 -14.79 14.74 -3.01
N TYR A 31 -15.24 15.77 -2.33
CA TYR A 31 -15.08 15.89 -0.89
C TYR A 31 -16.36 16.33 -0.20
N GLY A 32 -16.48 15.97 1.08
CA GLY A 32 -17.64 16.28 1.91
C GLY A 32 -17.66 15.46 3.19
N ASP A 33 -18.59 15.74 4.08
CA ASP A 33 -18.55 15.25 5.45
C ASP A 33 -19.50 14.05 5.67
N CYS A 34 -19.07 13.11 6.51
CA CYS A 34 -19.92 11.99 6.90
C CYS A 34 -21.06 12.45 7.80
N THR A 35 -22.30 12.26 7.36
CA THR A 35 -23.51 12.57 8.16
C THR A 35 -23.56 11.81 9.49
N VAL A 36 -22.89 10.66 9.59
CA VAL A 36 -22.91 9.80 10.79
C VAL A 36 -21.83 10.18 11.80
N CYS A 37 -20.62 10.51 11.36
CA CYS A 37 -19.49 10.70 12.28
C CYS A 37 -18.73 12.02 12.11
N GLY A 38 -19.20 12.89 11.23
CA GLY A 38 -18.59 14.19 10.92
C GLY A 38 -17.23 14.12 10.23
N MET A 39 -16.68 12.93 9.98
CA MET A 39 -15.39 12.79 9.32
C MET A 39 -15.46 13.28 7.87
N HIS A 40 -14.55 14.16 7.52
CA HIS A 40 -14.31 14.57 6.15
C HIS A 40 -13.91 13.37 5.28
N LYS A 41 -14.65 13.15 4.21
CA LYS A 41 -14.41 12.12 3.20
C LYS A 41 -13.85 12.77 1.96
N ASN A 42 -12.93 12.07 1.31
CA ASN A 42 -12.43 12.42 0.00
C ASN A 42 -12.43 11.19 -0.92
N THR A 43 -12.72 11.38 -2.20
CA THR A 43 -12.67 10.34 -3.22
C THR A 43 -12.27 10.94 -4.56
N PHE A 44 -11.31 10.32 -5.24
CA PHE A 44 -10.98 10.66 -6.62
C PHE A 44 -11.84 9.86 -7.59
N THR A 45 -12.43 10.53 -8.58
CA THR A 45 -13.21 9.91 -9.66
C THR A 45 -12.48 10.04 -11.00
N GLY A 46 -12.79 9.12 -11.92
CA GLY A 46 -12.28 9.17 -13.28
C GLY A 46 -12.98 10.24 -14.13
N VAL A 47 -12.55 10.39 -15.38
CA VAL A 47 -13.06 11.40 -16.34
C VAL A 47 -14.59 11.35 -16.48
N ASP A 48 -15.18 10.15 -16.43
CA ASP A 48 -16.63 9.95 -16.55
C ASP A 48 -17.38 9.98 -15.20
N TRP A 49 -16.76 10.51 -14.13
CA TRP A 49 -17.35 10.57 -12.78
C TRP A 49 -17.72 9.22 -12.15
N VAL A 50 -17.29 8.11 -12.75
CA VAL A 50 -17.63 6.77 -12.26
C VAL A 50 -16.82 6.44 -11.02
N ILE A 51 -17.51 6.35 -9.88
CA ILE A 51 -16.98 5.75 -8.66
C ILE A 51 -16.92 4.24 -8.91
N LYS A 52 -15.75 3.75 -9.36
CA LYS A 52 -15.55 2.31 -9.61
C LYS A 52 -15.65 1.53 -8.30
N LYS A 53 -16.81 0.92 -8.05
CA LYS A 53 -16.94 -0.07 -6.99
C LYS A 53 -16.07 -1.28 -7.33
N LYS A 54 -15.22 -1.70 -6.40
CA LYS A 54 -14.48 -2.96 -6.55
C LYS A 54 -15.46 -4.14 -6.51
N SER A 55 -15.32 -5.09 -7.44
CA SER A 55 -16.08 -6.34 -7.43
C SER A 55 -15.82 -7.13 -6.14
N LYS A 56 -16.72 -8.09 -5.83
CA LYS A 56 -16.54 -8.96 -4.66
C LYS A 56 -15.24 -9.77 -4.78
N GLU A 57 -14.87 -10.28 -5.97
CA GLU A 57 -13.61 -11.00 -6.16
C GLU A 57 -12.41 -10.09 -5.92
N LYS A 58 -12.38 -8.89 -6.52
CA LYS A 58 -11.27 -7.94 -6.32
C LYS A 58 -11.09 -7.54 -4.86
N LYS A 59 -12.18 -7.45 -4.09
CA LYS A 59 -12.11 -7.20 -2.64
C LYS A 59 -11.44 -8.36 -1.90
N LYS A 60 -11.80 -9.61 -2.22
CA LYS A 60 -11.18 -10.81 -1.63
C LYS A 60 -9.71 -10.93 -2.00
N GLU A 61 -9.37 -10.74 -3.27
CA GLU A 61 -7.98 -10.76 -3.76
C GLU A 61 -7.13 -9.69 -3.06
N THR A 62 -7.66 -8.47 -2.91
CA THR A 62 -6.98 -7.39 -2.18
C THR A 62 -6.77 -7.77 -0.71
N ALA A 63 -7.74 -8.42 -0.07
CA ALA A 63 -7.60 -8.86 1.31
C ALA A 63 -6.51 -9.94 1.45
N ALA A 64 -6.49 -10.94 0.57
CA ALA A 64 -5.45 -11.98 0.54
C ALA A 64 -4.05 -11.37 0.34
N LYS A 65 -3.91 -10.45 -0.62
CA LYS A 65 -2.65 -9.72 -0.85
C LYS A 65 -2.19 -8.96 0.40
N LYS A 66 -3.11 -8.28 1.10
CA LYS A 66 -2.80 -7.59 2.37
C LYS A 66 -2.29 -8.55 3.45
N HIS A 67 -2.91 -9.72 3.60
CA HIS A 67 -2.46 -10.73 4.55
C HIS A 67 -1.05 -11.22 4.19
N GLN A 68 -0.79 -11.52 2.91
CA GLN A 68 0.53 -11.95 2.47
C GLN A 68 1.60 -10.87 2.72
N THR A 69 1.29 -9.60 2.42
CA THR A 69 2.21 -8.48 2.69
C THR A 69 2.51 -8.34 4.18
N ALA A 70 1.49 -8.44 5.04
CA ALA A 70 1.68 -8.35 6.48
C ALA A 70 2.56 -9.50 7.01
N TYR A 71 2.34 -10.72 6.53
CA TYR A 71 3.17 -11.88 6.86
C TYR A 71 4.63 -11.68 6.41
N ASN A 72 4.85 -11.25 5.17
CA ASN A 72 6.19 -10.99 4.65
C ASN A 72 6.92 -9.92 5.47
N GLN A 73 6.22 -8.86 5.89
CA GLN A 73 6.79 -7.83 6.77
C GLN A 73 7.18 -8.39 8.15
N GLN A 74 6.40 -9.32 8.71
CA GLN A 74 6.75 -9.98 9.97
C GLN A 74 7.99 -10.86 9.81
N CYS A 75 8.07 -11.64 8.73
CA CYS A 75 9.24 -12.47 8.43
C CYS A 75 10.50 -11.63 8.24
N GLN A 76 10.43 -10.51 7.51
CA GLN A 76 11.55 -9.58 7.34
C GLN A 76 12.03 -9.01 8.68
N LYS A 77 11.10 -8.60 9.56
CA LYS A 77 11.46 -8.10 10.90
C LYS A 77 12.13 -9.17 11.76
N LEU A 78 11.66 -10.42 11.69
CA LEU A 78 12.27 -11.53 12.40
C LEU A 78 13.67 -11.84 11.86
N GLY A 79 13.82 -11.90 10.54
CA GLY A 79 15.12 -12.05 9.88
C GLY A 79 16.10 -10.97 10.32
N GLN A 80 15.68 -9.70 10.30
CA GLN A 80 16.52 -8.60 10.76
C GLN A 80 16.96 -8.75 12.21
N LYS A 81 16.05 -9.15 13.13
CA LYS A 81 16.40 -9.39 14.54
C LYS A 81 17.44 -10.49 14.72
N ILE A 82 17.33 -11.58 13.93
CA ILE A 82 18.29 -12.69 13.98
C ILE A 82 19.66 -12.20 13.48
N LEU A 83 19.68 -11.46 12.38
CA LEU A 83 20.91 -10.87 11.85
C LEU A 83 21.56 -9.92 12.85
N ASP A 84 20.77 -9.08 13.51
CA ASP A 84 21.29 -8.10 14.47
C ASP A 84 21.86 -8.77 15.72
N ALA A 85 21.25 -9.87 16.18
CA ALA A 85 21.63 -10.58 17.41
C ALA A 85 22.79 -11.56 17.25
N ASP A 86 23.05 -12.06 16.04
CA ASP A 86 24.09 -13.06 15.78
C ASP A 86 25.18 -12.50 14.85
N ASP A 87 26.29 -12.08 15.44
CA ASP A 87 27.44 -11.58 14.70
C ASP A 87 28.11 -12.64 13.83
N THR A 88 27.92 -13.94 14.11
CA THR A 88 28.40 -15.01 13.21
C THR A 88 27.56 -15.08 11.94
N CYS A 89 26.25 -14.81 12.03
CA CYS A 89 25.39 -14.63 10.87
C CYS A 89 25.83 -13.42 10.02
N LYS A 90 26.15 -12.27 10.65
CA LYS A 90 26.67 -11.10 9.93
C LYS A 90 27.99 -11.40 9.22
N GLN A 91 28.94 -12.02 9.92
CA GLN A 91 30.24 -12.39 9.36
C GLN A 91 30.11 -13.40 8.20
N CYS A 92 29.17 -14.35 8.30
CA CYS A 92 28.88 -15.29 7.22
C CYS A 92 28.35 -14.56 5.98
N ILE A 93 27.41 -13.62 6.15
CA ILE A 93 26.86 -12.82 5.04
C ILE A 93 27.93 -11.94 4.42
N ASP A 94 28.73 -11.25 5.23
CA ASP A 94 29.83 -10.41 4.75
C ASP A 94 30.86 -11.22 3.97
N LYS A 95 31.15 -12.45 4.40
CA LYS A 95 32.02 -13.37 3.66
C LYS A 95 31.41 -13.74 2.31
N CYS A 96 30.13 -14.10 2.26
CA CYS A 96 29.44 -14.40 0.99
C CYS A 96 29.39 -13.19 0.05
N LEU A 97 29.17 -11.97 0.57
CA LEU A 97 29.17 -10.75 -0.22
C LEU A 97 30.55 -10.42 -0.78
N LYS A 98 31.61 -10.60 0.01
CA LYS A 98 33.00 -10.44 -0.44
C LYS A 98 33.38 -11.47 -1.51
N GLU A 99 33.03 -12.74 -1.30
CA GLU A 99 33.29 -13.81 -2.28
C GLU A 99 32.51 -13.63 -3.59
N GLY A 100 31.28 -13.14 -3.52
CA GLY A 100 30.47 -12.78 -4.70
C GLY A 100 31.06 -11.61 -5.49
N SER A 101 31.61 -10.59 -4.80
CA SER A 101 32.28 -9.46 -5.45
C SER A 101 33.61 -9.83 -6.10
N SER A 102 34.33 -10.85 -5.58
CA SER A 102 35.56 -11.36 -6.20
C SER A 102 35.30 -12.23 -7.44
N LYS A 103 34.13 -12.88 -7.56
CA LYS A 103 33.76 -13.63 -8.77
C LYS A 103 33.34 -12.72 -9.93
N ALA A 104 32.82 -11.52 -9.66
CA ALA A 104 32.43 -10.57 -10.70
C ALA A 104 33.62 -9.85 -11.38
N VAL A 105 34.84 -9.98 -10.86
CA VAL A 105 36.05 -9.34 -11.42
C VAL A 105 36.86 -10.30 -12.32
N PHE A 106 36.50 -11.58 -12.40
CA PHE A 106 37.24 -12.59 -13.17
C PHE A 106 36.55 -13.09 -14.46
N ASP A 107 35.52 -12.39 -14.97
CA ASP A 107 34.93 -12.66 -16.29
C ASP A 107 35.31 -11.60 -17.35
N HIS A 108 36.39 -10.85 -17.14
CA HIS A 108 36.87 -9.87 -18.12
C HIS A 108 38.39 -9.75 -18.22
N VAL A 109 39.13 -10.86 -18.30
CA VAL A 109 40.44 -10.86 -18.97
C VAL A 109 40.65 -12.19 -19.71
N THR A 110 40.65 -12.05 -21.04
CA THR A 110 41.12 -12.96 -22.12
C THR A 110 40.50 -14.34 -22.26
#